data_AF-G0HJM5-F1
#
_entry.id   AF-G0HJM5-F1
#
_cell.length_a   1.000
_cell.length_b   1.000
_cell.length_c   1.000
_cell.angle_alpha   90.00
_cell.angle_beta   90.00
_cell.angle_gamma   90.00
#
_symmetry.space_group_name_H-M   'P 1'
#
loop_
_entity.id
_entity.type
_entity.pdbx_description
1 polymer ?
#
loop_
_entity_poly.entity_id
_entity_poly.type
_entity_poly.pdbx_seq_one_letter_code
_entity_poly.pdbx_strand_id
1 'polypeptide(L)'
;MKLGELLERLVWQENELYNLHKLGETFATFERPDLVETFQLMAEEELRHRRTLETLLAEGSLEGTAVIDYLDSLSLEPMLGDGRAKPESLEELILDALVREKHAHELYTKLAQILDGSLGHIFKMMAGEELKHAYRLKLVYETL
;
A
#
# COMPACT_ATOMS: atom_id res chain seq x y z
N MET A 1 13.47 8.76 11.65
CA MET A 1 13.50 8.61 10.18
C MET A 1 13.56 10.01 9.55
N LYS A 2 14.08 10.19 8.33
CA LYS A 2 13.98 11.46 7.57
C LYS A 2 12.81 11.43 6.58
N LEU A 3 12.37 12.58 6.05
CA LEU A 3 11.28 12.63 5.05
C LEU A 3 11.61 11.84 3.76
N GLY A 4 12.84 11.95 3.27
CA GLY A 4 13.28 11.16 2.12
C GLY A 4 13.25 9.65 2.42
N GLU A 5 13.75 9.25 3.59
CA GLU A 5 13.71 7.85 4.05
C GLU A 5 12.27 7.35 4.22
N LEU A 6 11.34 8.20 4.66
CA LEU A 6 9.92 7.88 4.70
C LEU A 6 9.41 7.57 3.29
N LEU A 7 9.58 8.48 2.33
CA LEU A 7 9.09 8.27 0.97
C LEU A 7 9.73 7.05 0.29
N GLU A 8 11.03 6.82 0.48
CA GLU A 8 11.71 5.59 0.03
C GLU A 8 11.05 4.34 0.61
N ARG A 9 10.67 4.39 1.90
CA ARG A 9 9.98 3.29 2.56
C ARG A 9 8.58 3.08 2.00
N LEU A 10 7.83 4.16 1.73
CA LEU A 10 6.49 4.07 1.12
C LEU A 10 6.56 3.48 -0.29
N VAL A 11 7.51 3.95 -1.12
CA VAL A 11 7.77 3.38 -2.45
C VAL A 11 8.08 1.89 -2.36
N TRP A 12 8.90 1.49 -1.39
CA TRP A 12 9.21 0.09 -1.16
C TRP A 12 7.96 -0.72 -0.76
N GLN A 13 7.09 -0.18 0.09
CA GLN A 13 5.85 -0.87 0.49
C GLN A 13 4.89 -1.08 -0.68
N GLU A 14 4.67 -0.04 -1.49
CA GLU A 14 3.84 -0.15 -2.71
C GLU A 14 4.41 -1.18 -3.68
N ASN A 15 5.74 -1.25 -3.79
CA ASN A 15 6.39 -2.28 -4.59
C ASN A 15 6.15 -3.69 -4.03
N GLU A 16 6.13 -3.86 -2.71
CA GLU A 16 5.84 -5.16 -2.10
C GLU A 16 4.36 -5.55 -2.22
N LEU A 17 3.42 -4.61 -2.12
CA LEU A 17 1.99 -4.85 -2.41
C LEU A 17 1.79 -5.24 -3.88
N TYR A 18 2.39 -4.50 -4.82
CA TYR A 18 2.43 -4.86 -6.23
C TYR A 18 2.92 -6.31 -6.44
N ASN A 19 4.07 -6.65 -5.85
CA ASN A 19 4.64 -8.00 -5.99
C ASN A 19 3.72 -9.07 -5.39
N LEU A 20 3.04 -8.76 -4.29
CA LEU A 20 2.13 -9.69 -3.62
C LEU A 20 0.88 -9.94 -4.48
N HIS A 21 0.31 -8.91 -5.10
CA HIS A 21 -0.81 -9.08 -6.04
C HIS A 21 -0.40 -9.83 -7.31
N LYS A 22 0.79 -9.57 -7.87
CA LYS A 22 1.33 -10.37 -8.99
C LYS A 22 1.55 -11.83 -8.63
N LEU A 23 1.96 -12.10 -7.39
CA LEU A 23 2.04 -13.47 -6.89
C LEU A 23 0.63 -14.07 -6.73
N GLY A 24 -0.35 -13.29 -6.26
CA GLY A 24 -1.76 -13.67 -6.16
C GLY A 24 -2.35 -14.07 -7.52
N GLU A 25 -2.05 -13.31 -8.57
CA GLU A 25 -2.41 -13.67 -9.95
C GLU A 25 -1.83 -15.04 -10.36
N THR A 26 -0.58 -15.31 -9.96
CA THR A 26 0.09 -16.58 -10.25
C THR A 26 -0.61 -17.74 -9.55
N PHE A 27 -0.89 -17.62 -8.25
CA PHE A 27 -1.67 -18.62 -7.50
C PHE A 27 -3.07 -18.81 -8.09
N ALA A 28 -3.77 -17.70 -8.36
CA ALA A 28 -5.12 -17.70 -8.93
C ALA A 28 -5.17 -18.42 -10.29
N THR A 29 -4.13 -18.29 -11.12
CA THR A 29 -4.06 -18.98 -12.42
C THR A 29 -4.20 -20.51 -12.29
N PHE A 30 -3.72 -21.10 -11.20
CA PHE A 30 -3.76 -22.55 -10.98
C PHE A 30 -4.90 -23.01 -10.07
N GLU A 31 -5.32 -22.18 -9.11
CA GLU A 31 -6.27 -22.58 -8.06
C GLU A 31 -7.66 -21.97 -8.25
N ARG A 32 -7.73 -20.71 -8.71
CA ARG A 32 -8.96 -19.90 -8.79
C ARG A 32 -8.91 -18.94 -10.00
N PRO A 33 -9.04 -19.45 -11.25
CA PRO A 33 -8.88 -18.63 -12.44
C PRO A 33 -9.85 -17.45 -12.53
N ASP A 34 -11.00 -17.54 -11.85
CA ASP A 34 -11.99 -16.45 -11.69
C ASP A 34 -11.42 -15.21 -10.97
N LEU A 35 -10.34 -15.36 -10.19
CA LEU A 35 -9.72 -14.28 -9.42
C LEU A 35 -8.54 -13.60 -10.13
N VAL A 36 -8.08 -14.12 -11.28
CA VAL A 36 -6.89 -13.63 -11.99
C VAL A 36 -7.00 -12.14 -12.31
N GLU A 37 -8.12 -11.71 -12.90
CA GLU A 37 -8.36 -10.31 -13.26
C GLU A 37 -8.41 -9.41 -12.02
N THR A 38 -8.90 -9.93 -10.89
CA THR A 38 -8.97 -9.20 -9.61
C THR A 38 -7.57 -8.83 -9.12
N PHE A 39 -6.64 -9.80 -9.13
CA PHE A 39 -5.25 -9.56 -8.73
C PHE A 39 -4.47 -8.71 -9.73
N GLN A 40 -4.74 -8.85 -11.03
CA GLN A 40 -4.14 -7.98 -12.06
C GLN A 40 -4.53 -6.51 -11.84
N LEU A 41 -5.82 -6.25 -11.64
CA LEU A 41 -6.32 -4.90 -11.39
C LEU A 41 -5.66 -4.26 -10.16
N MET A 42 -5.60 -5.01 -9.05
CA MET A 42 -4.98 -4.53 -7.82
C MET A 42 -3.49 -4.26 -8.01
N ALA A 43 -2.75 -5.16 -8.67
CA ALA A 43 -1.34 -4.91 -8.99
C ALA A 43 -1.15 -3.63 -9.82
N GLU A 44 -2.00 -3.38 -10.82
CA GLU A 44 -1.93 -2.15 -11.61
C GLU A 44 -2.26 -0.89 -10.79
N GLU A 45 -3.15 -0.99 -9.81
CA GLU A 45 -3.47 0.06 -8.84
C GLU A 45 -2.21 0.40 -8.00
N GLU A 46 -1.55 -0.58 -7.37
CA GLU A 46 -0.33 -0.33 -6.56
C GLU A 46 0.84 0.20 -7.39
N LEU A 47 0.94 -0.22 -8.65
CA LEU A 47 1.98 0.31 -9.54
C LEU A 47 1.79 1.82 -9.78
N ARG A 48 0.55 2.31 -9.79
CA ARG A 48 0.26 3.76 -9.90
C ARG A 48 0.58 4.48 -8.60
N HIS A 49 0.23 3.90 -7.45
CA HIS A 49 0.61 4.41 -6.13
C HIS A 49 2.13 4.58 -6.01
N ARG A 50 2.88 3.53 -6.36
CA ARG A 50 4.35 3.56 -6.36
C ARG A 50 4.90 4.71 -7.20
N ARG A 51 4.40 4.90 -8.43
CA ARG A 51 4.84 5.98 -9.33
C ARG A 51 4.51 7.37 -8.79
N THR A 52 3.36 7.53 -8.14
CA THR A 52 3.01 8.76 -7.45
C THR A 52 4.04 9.07 -6.36
N LEU A 53 4.36 8.10 -5.51
CA LEU A 53 5.36 8.27 -4.45
C LEU A 53 6.78 8.50 -4.96
N GLU A 54 7.19 7.81 -6.03
CA GLU A 54 8.47 8.03 -6.73
C GLU A 54 8.58 9.48 -7.23
N THR A 55 7.48 10.03 -7.75
CA THR A 55 7.42 11.44 -8.19
C THR A 55 7.57 12.38 -7.00
N LEU A 56 6.82 12.15 -5.91
CA LEU A 56 6.93 12.97 -4.69
C LEU A 56 8.34 12.93 -4.08
N LEU A 57 9.01 11.78 -4.14
CA LEU A 57 10.39 11.61 -3.69
C LEU A 57 11.36 12.41 -4.55
N ALA A 58 11.24 12.29 -5.88
CA ALA A 58 12.13 12.98 -6.81
C ALA A 58 11.99 14.51 -6.74
N GLU A 59 10.79 15.02 -6.47
CA GLU A 59 10.49 16.44 -6.34
C GLU A 59 10.76 16.99 -4.93
N GLY A 60 11.06 16.14 -3.95
CA GLY A 60 11.20 16.55 -2.55
C GLY A 60 9.89 17.14 -1.99
N SER A 61 8.73 16.68 -2.46
CA SER A 61 7.44 17.37 -2.21
C SER A 61 7.03 17.45 -0.74
N LEU A 62 7.62 16.63 0.14
CA LEU A 62 7.38 16.72 1.58
C LEU A 62 8.28 17.73 2.30
N GLU A 63 9.31 18.27 1.65
CA GLU A 63 10.21 19.26 2.25
C GLU A 63 9.44 20.52 2.65
N GLY A 64 9.66 20.97 3.90
CA GLY A 64 8.95 22.14 4.45
C GLY A 64 7.48 21.90 4.80
N THR A 65 6.98 20.67 4.72
CA THR A 65 5.65 20.31 5.20
C THR A 65 5.66 19.97 6.69
N ALA A 66 4.48 20.02 7.32
CA ALA A 66 4.30 19.68 8.73
C ALA A 66 4.67 18.22 9.07
N VAL A 67 4.79 17.33 8.08
CA VAL A 67 5.11 15.90 8.30
C VAL A 67 6.39 15.73 9.12
N ILE A 68 7.39 16.59 8.91
CA ILE A 68 8.66 16.51 9.64
C ILE A 68 8.49 16.72 11.15
N ASP A 69 7.55 17.59 11.54
CA ASP A 69 7.30 17.93 12.94
C ASP A 69 6.52 16.81 13.66
N TYR A 70 5.75 16.04 12.90
CA TYR A 70 4.90 14.97 13.45
C TYR A 70 5.51 13.57 13.29
N LEU A 71 6.62 13.41 12.57
CA LEU A 71 7.13 12.11 12.15
C LEU A 71 7.28 11.11 13.32
N ASP A 72 7.88 11.55 14.43
CA ASP A 72 8.09 10.71 15.62
C ASP A 72 6.76 10.42 16.36
N SER A 73 5.77 11.29 16.24
CA SER A 73 4.46 11.16 16.92
C SER A 73 3.48 10.26 16.16
N LEU A 74 3.63 10.14 14.85
CA LEU A 74 2.71 9.39 13.99
C LEU A 74 2.72 7.88 14.29
N SER A 75 3.77 7.37 14.93
CA SER A 75 3.98 5.95 15.22
C SER A 75 3.73 5.11 13.97
N LEU A 76 4.49 5.40 12.91
CA LEU A 76 4.31 4.77 11.59
C LEU A 76 4.96 3.39 11.54
N GLU A 77 5.96 3.13 12.38
CA GLU A 77 6.74 1.88 12.40
C GLU A 77 5.90 0.60 12.35
N PRO A 78 4.78 0.45 13.09
CA PRO A 78 3.94 -0.74 13.01
C PRO A 78 3.31 -0.96 11.61
N MET A 79 3.15 0.11 10.84
CA MET A 79 2.57 0.10 9.49
C MET A 79 3.64 -0.06 8.41
N LEU A 80 4.89 0.27 8.71
CA LEU A 80 6.04 0.20 7.79
C LEU A 80 6.61 -1.22 7.77
N GLY A 81 5.87 -2.14 7.16
CA GLY A 81 6.24 -3.56 7.05
C GLY A 81 7.69 -3.76 6.61
N ASP A 82 8.34 -4.77 7.18
CA ASP A 82 9.80 -4.92 7.22
C ASP A 82 10.34 -6.10 6.42
N GLY A 83 9.47 -6.93 5.86
CA GLY A 83 9.85 -8.09 5.05
C GLY A 83 9.01 -8.28 3.79
N ARG A 84 9.64 -8.93 2.80
CA ARG A 84 8.96 -9.53 1.66
C ARG A 84 8.10 -10.70 2.15
N ALA A 85 6.82 -10.70 1.78
CA ALA A 85 5.93 -11.82 2.03
C ALA A 85 6.38 -13.07 1.26
N LYS A 86 6.19 -14.25 1.87
CA LYS A 86 6.49 -15.55 1.27
C LYS A 86 5.35 -16.54 1.57
N PRO A 87 4.13 -16.25 1.10
CA PRO A 87 2.98 -17.11 1.36
C PRO A 87 3.18 -18.46 0.69
N GLU A 88 2.75 -19.54 1.35
CA GLU A 88 2.82 -20.91 0.82
C GLU A 88 1.52 -21.33 0.10
N SER A 89 0.46 -20.52 0.22
CA SER A 89 -0.84 -20.74 -0.42
C SER A 89 -1.52 -19.43 -0.83
N LEU A 90 -2.58 -19.53 -1.65
CA LEU A 90 -3.43 -18.39 -1.99
C LEU A 90 -4.11 -17.79 -0.74
N GLU A 91 -4.52 -18.63 0.21
CA GLU A 91 -5.15 -18.19 1.46
C GLU A 91 -4.19 -17.32 2.29
N GLU A 92 -2.97 -17.83 2.54
CA GLU A 92 -1.94 -17.08 3.26
C GLU A 92 -1.59 -15.77 2.57
N LEU A 93 -1.50 -15.80 1.23
CA LEU A 93 -1.23 -14.60 0.43
C LEU A 93 -2.30 -13.53 0.65
N ILE A 94 -3.58 -13.91 0.62
CA ILE A 94 -4.70 -13.00 0.79
C ILE A 94 -4.72 -12.41 2.20
N LEU A 95 -4.44 -13.23 3.22
CA LEU A 95 -4.36 -12.76 4.62
C LEU A 95 -3.21 -11.76 4.80
N ASP A 96 -2.02 -12.06 4.25
CA ASP A 96 -0.87 -11.15 4.28
C ASP A 96 -1.16 -9.84 3.55
N ALA A 97 -1.74 -9.91 2.35
CA ALA A 97 -2.11 -8.74 1.57
C ALA A 97 -3.13 -7.90 2.35
N LEU A 98 -4.18 -8.51 2.90
CA LEU A 98 -5.22 -7.82 3.64
C LEU A 98 -4.68 -7.01 4.84
N VAL A 99 -3.69 -7.55 5.56
CA VAL A 99 -3.05 -6.84 6.66
C VAL A 99 -2.25 -5.65 6.14
N ARG A 100 -1.48 -5.83 5.06
CA ARG A 100 -0.66 -4.78 4.46
C ARG A 100 -1.49 -3.65 3.87
N GLU A 101 -2.59 -3.96 3.17
CA GLU A 101 -3.54 -2.95 2.67
C GLU A 101 -4.12 -2.10 3.81
N LYS A 102 -4.48 -2.72 4.94
CA LYS A 102 -4.99 -2.00 6.11
C LYS A 102 -3.94 -1.08 6.72
N HIS A 103 -2.69 -1.53 6.78
CA HIS A 103 -1.58 -0.70 7.26
C HIS A 103 -1.31 0.48 6.32
N ALA A 104 -1.33 0.26 5.00
CA ALA A 104 -1.18 1.31 4.01
C ALA A 104 -2.34 2.33 4.10
N HIS A 105 -3.58 1.86 4.22
CA HIS A 105 -4.75 2.70 4.48
C HIS A 105 -4.57 3.60 5.72
N GLU A 106 -4.18 3.01 6.85
CA GLU A 106 -4.02 3.76 8.09
C GLU A 106 -2.88 4.78 7.99
N LEU A 107 -1.77 4.38 7.39
CA LEU A 107 -0.61 5.24 7.17
C LEU A 107 -0.95 6.44 6.26
N TYR A 108 -1.59 6.20 5.12
CA TYR A 108 -1.99 7.27 4.20
C TYR A 108 -3.08 8.15 4.80
N THR A 109 -3.98 7.60 5.61
CA THR A 109 -4.96 8.40 6.36
C THR A 109 -4.27 9.36 7.33
N LYS A 110 -3.26 8.89 8.06
CA LYS A 110 -2.47 9.73 8.97
C LYS A 110 -1.72 10.84 8.23
N LEU A 111 -1.07 10.51 7.10
CA LEU A 111 -0.39 11.50 6.26
C LEU A 111 -1.37 12.53 5.68
N ALA A 112 -2.56 12.11 5.26
CA ALA A 112 -3.59 13.00 4.74
C ALA A 112 -4.17 13.96 5.80
N GLN A 113 -4.11 13.61 7.09
CA GLN A 113 -4.61 14.46 8.18
C GLN A 113 -3.64 15.59 8.53
N ILE A 114 -2.34 15.40 8.29
CA ILE A 114 -1.30 16.38 8.63
C ILE A 114 -0.86 17.23 7.43
N LEU A 115 -1.10 16.73 6.21
CA LEU A 115 -0.75 17.42 4.98
C LEU A 115 -1.94 18.24 4.47
N ASP A 116 -1.66 19.49 4.10
CA ASP A 116 -2.63 20.39 3.50
C ASP A 116 -2.60 20.34 1.97
N GLY A 117 -3.64 20.92 1.35
CA GLY A 117 -3.68 21.17 -0.09
C GLY A 117 -3.60 19.89 -0.94
N SER A 118 -2.86 19.97 -2.06
CA SER A 118 -2.78 18.87 -3.03
C SER A 118 -2.20 17.58 -2.43
N LEU A 119 -1.20 17.69 -1.54
CA LEU A 119 -0.57 16.53 -0.90
C LEU A 119 -1.56 15.80 0.01
N GLY A 120 -2.30 16.53 0.84
CA GLY A 120 -3.36 15.94 1.67
C GLY A 120 -4.42 15.23 0.83
N HIS A 121 -4.81 15.81 -0.31
CA HIS A 121 -5.74 15.17 -1.24
C HIS A 121 -5.19 13.91 -1.89
N ILE A 122 -3.90 13.88 -2.28
CA ILE A 122 -3.25 12.70 -2.85
C ILE A 122 -3.27 11.54 -1.85
N PHE A 123 -2.78 11.77 -0.62
CA PHE A 123 -2.75 10.72 0.39
C PHE A 123 -4.15 10.27 0.81
N LYS A 124 -5.13 11.19 0.85
CA LYS A 124 -6.53 10.82 1.12
C LYS A 124 -7.10 9.92 0.02
N MET A 125 -6.75 10.18 -1.23
CA MET A 125 -7.17 9.37 -2.36
C MET A 125 -6.55 7.97 -2.28
N MET A 126 -5.23 7.87 -2.10
CA MET A 126 -4.52 6.58 -1.95
C MET A 126 -5.08 5.78 -0.77
N ALA A 127 -5.28 6.41 0.40
CA ALA A 127 -5.91 5.76 1.55
C ALA A 127 -7.29 5.15 1.21
N GLY A 128 -8.08 5.84 0.38
CA GLY A 128 -9.38 5.35 -0.08
C GLY A 128 -9.27 4.18 -1.06
N GLU A 129 -8.20 4.08 -1.83
CA GLU A 129 -7.92 2.96 -2.73
C GLU A 129 -7.47 1.73 -1.92
N GLU A 130 -6.57 1.87 -0.96
CA GLU A 130 -6.16 0.74 -0.09
C GLU A 130 -7.31 0.16 0.73
N LEU A 131 -8.25 1.00 1.17
CA LEU A 131 -9.44 0.51 1.86
C LEU A 131 -10.31 -0.36 0.94
N LYS A 132 -10.42 0.00 -0.35
CA LYS A 132 -11.13 -0.81 -1.34
C LYS A 132 -10.39 -2.10 -1.61
N HIS A 133 -9.06 -2.06 -1.70
CA HIS A 133 -8.22 -3.25 -1.86
C HIS A 133 -8.42 -4.22 -0.69
N ALA A 134 -8.31 -3.73 0.55
CA ALA A 134 -8.59 -4.51 1.76
C ALA A 134 -10.00 -5.12 1.75
N TYR A 135 -11.02 -4.35 1.37
CA TYR A 135 -12.38 -4.85 1.29
C TYR A 135 -12.54 -5.94 0.21
N ARG A 136 -11.94 -5.75 -0.97
CA ARG A 136 -11.95 -6.71 -2.07
C ARG A 136 -11.25 -8.02 -1.66
N LEU A 137 -10.08 -7.95 -1.04
CA LEU A 137 -9.38 -9.13 -0.51
C LEU A 137 -10.20 -9.87 0.54
N LYS A 138 -10.91 -9.14 1.41
CA LYS A 138 -11.82 -9.75 2.39
C LYS A 138 -12.95 -10.54 1.69
N LEU A 139 -13.56 -9.98 0.65
CA LEU A 139 -14.59 -10.68 -0.12
C LEU A 139 -14.01 -11.91 -0.82
N VAL A 140 -12.81 -11.82 -1.39
CA VAL A 140 -12.14 -12.96 -1.99
C VAL A 140 -11.90 -14.06 -0.94
N TYR A 141 -11.38 -13.71 0.23
CA TYR A 141 -11.15 -14.64 1.34
C TYR A 141 -12.43 -15.37 1.76
N GLU A 142 -13.56 -14.67 1.86
CA GLU A 142 -14.86 -15.27 2.22
C GLU A 142 -15.37 -16.26 1.16
N THR A 143 -14.77 -16.31 -0.04
CA THR A 143 -15.12 -17.23 -1.13
C THR A 143 -14.10 -18.35 -1.35
N LEU A 144 -13.00 -18.38 -0.60
CA LEU A 144 -12.05 -19.50 -0.63
C LEU A 144 -12.70 -20.77 -0.03
#